data_AF-A0AAP2VMY0-F1
#
_entry.id   AF-A0AAP2VMY0-F1
#
_cell.length_a   1.000
_cell.length_b   1.000
_cell.length_c   1.000
_cell.angle_alpha   90.00
_cell.angle_beta   90.00
_cell.angle_gamma   90.00
#
_symmetry.space_group_name_H-M   'P 1'
#
loop_
_entity.id
_entity.type
_entity.pdbx_description
1 polymer ?
#
loop_
_entity_poly.entity_id
_entity_poly.type
_entity_poly.pdbx_seq_one_letter_code
_entity_poly.pdbx_strand_id
1 'polypeptide(L)'
;MDHTSLPVDDKRITIIDPILASENNNNLVPTANCFMVVPGGAFCFNPYTYYVNGVSKDNTLLRGWCGLSGSTLSSPIKSVKVLWQTLEDGDLGDPVLGVVTKYAPQTTEDDHTNIVELKNGESLTDARIYCRVATNTVGGSGMIAAYDGDNGTGNILWSWHIWVTDYSPSATANESVDDENKRVQKYTYGNKTQYPMMDRNLGAMAGYTIAPSDKLERSKTNGFHYQWGRKDPFPSTYSSKSPTSIKVNSDKLTPGMLNLYQPDGVSYFIRKSVSAQYKIRAAFQNPTVTASAAADSWCSESSDVLWNSSEGNKTEYDPCPAGWRVASKVNYQSFFTSQSYTESENIETMNLANSSLEGDGGAVFYFENQASGRSTYIRFTGYQQYANSFDFIGGMGNLWCREAKGGGDNGRHGYALSFILPNKVSYAMSGKRNISGAWATRDAHPLRCIQDR
;
A
#
# COMPACT_ATOMS: atom_id res chain seq x y z
N MET A 1 12.21 -9.27 -24.78
CA MET A 1 12.62 -10.56 -25.38
C MET A 1 11.34 -11.33 -25.67
N ASP A 2 11.22 -11.91 -26.85
CA ASP A 2 10.14 -12.83 -27.19
C ASP A 2 10.62 -14.25 -26.85
N HIS A 3 9.80 -15.05 -26.17
CA HIS A 3 10.15 -16.43 -25.81
C HIS A 3 10.52 -17.27 -27.03
N THR A 4 10.04 -16.92 -28.23
CA THR A 4 10.36 -17.59 -29.50
C THR A 4 11.77 -17.34 -30.03
N SER A 5 12.52 -16.39 -29.45
CA SER A 5 13.88 -16.03 -29.89
C SER A 5 15.00 -16.72 -29.09
N LEU A 6 14.66 -17.56 -28.13
CA LEU A 6 15.64 -18.33 -27.37
C LEU A 6 16.19 -19.46 -28.26
N PRO A 7 17.53 -19.59 -28.43
CA PRO A 7 18.12 -20.64 -29.26
C PRO A 7 18.03 -21.96 -28.50
N VAL A 8 16.94 -22.69 -28.68
CA VAL A 8 16.74 -24.02 -28.09
C VAL A 8 16.80 -25.08 -29.17
N ASP A 9 18.00 -25.26 -29.74
CA ASP A 9 18.31 -26.41 -30.60
C ASP A 9 18.37 -27.73 -29.79
N ASP A 10 18.12 -27.65 -28.48
CA ASP A 10 18.04 -28.77 -27.56
C ASP A 10 16.62 -29.32 -27.47
N LYS A 11 16.41 -30.54 -28.02
CA LYS A 11 15.12 -31.26 -28.01
C LYS A 11 14.61 -31.61 -26.61
N ARG A 12 15.40 -31.42 -25.55
CA ARG A 12 14.95 -31.58 -24.15
C ARG A 12 14.22 -30.35 -23.62
N ILE A 13 14.29 -29.23 -24.33
CA ILE A 13 13.70 -27.96 -23.92
C ILE A 13 12.48 -27.72 -24.80
N THR A 14 11.30 -27.67 -24.20
CA THR A 14 10.08 -27.17 -24.84
C THR A 14 9.72 -25.86 -24.15
N ILE A 15 9.66 -24.79 -24.93
CA ILE A 15 9.16 -23.51 -24.47
C ILE A 15 7.64 -23.64 -24.44
N ILE A 16 7.07 -23.61 -23.25
CA ILE A 16 5.62 -23.60 -23.06
C ILE A 16 5.19 -22.15 -23.10
N ASP A 17 4.33 -21.80 -24.06
CA ASP A 17 3.71 -20.49 -24.08
C ASP A 17 2.92 -20.29 -22.78
N PRO A 18 3.12 -19.16 -22.09
CA PRO A 18 2.41 -18.93 -20.85
C PRO A 18 0.90 -18.81 -21.11
N ILE A 19 0.11 -19.50 -20.28
CA ILE A 19 -1.35 -19.46 -20.37
C ILE A 19 -1.90 -18.06 -20.08
N LEU A 20 -3.07 -17.75 -20.65
CA LEU A 20 -3.72 -16.46 -20.42
C LEU A 20 -4.17 -16.31 -18.95
N ALA A 21 -4.21 -15.08 -18.45
CA ALA A 21 -4.67 -14.76 -17.11
C ALA A 21 -6.15 -15.13 -16.91
N SER A 22 -6.96 -15.07 -17.98
CA SER A 22 -8.38 -15.48 -17.94
C SER A 22 -8.61 -17.00 -18.03
N GLU A 23 -7.67 -17.76 -18.58
CA GLU A 23 -7.84 -19.19 -18.77
C GLU A 23 -7.89 -19.91 -17.42
N ASN A 24 -8.90 -20.73 -17.15
CA ASN A 24 -9.06 -21.44 -15.86
C ASN A 24 -9.06 -20.52 -14.62
N ASN A 25 -9.49 -19.26 -14.76
CA ASN A 25 -9.53 -18.29 -13.67
C ASN A 25 -10.95 -17.72 -13.46
N ASN A 26 -11.74 -18.44 -12.65
CA ASN A 26 -13.12 -18.04 -12.32
C ASN A 26 -13.26 -17.52 -10.88
N ASN A 27 -12.14 -17.21 -10.22
CA ASN A 27 -12.11 -16.80 -8.83
C ASN A 27 -12.47 -15.32 -8.70
N LEU A 28 -13.78 -15.03 -8.80
CA LEU A 28 -14.31 -13.68 -8.66
C LEU A 28 -14.18 -13.20 -7.21
N VAL A 29 -13.44 -12.11 -7.01
CA VAL A 29 -13.27 -11.48 -5.69
C VAL A 29 -13.89 -10.08 -5.66
N PRO A 30 -14.29 -9.57 -4.47
CA PRO A 30 -14.75 -8.20 -4.35
C PRO A 30 -13.65 -7.18 -4.66
N THR A 31 -14.00 -6.13 -5.40
CA THR A 31 -13.05 -5.10 -5.82
C THR A 31 -12.72 -4.14 -4.67
N ALA A 32 -11.44 -3.95 -4.41
CA ALA A 32 -10.89 -2.86 -3.59
C ALA A 32 -9.63 -2.32 -4.26
N ASN A 33 -8.92 -1.36 -3.65
CA ASN A 33 -7.70 -0.80 -4.22
C ASN A 33 -6.45 -1.66 -3.98
N CYS A 34 -6.53 -2.61 -3.04
CA CYS A 34 -5.50 -3.61 -2.78
C CYS A 34 -6.11 -5.01 -2.79
N PHE A 35 -5.40 -5.99 -3.34
CA PHE A 35 -5.74 -7.40 -3.27
C PHE A 35 -4.65 -8.15 -2.51
N MET A 36 -5.01 -8.83 -1.42
CA MET A 36 -4.14 -9.79 -0.76
C MET A 36 -4.28 -11.14 -1.44
N VAL A 37 -3.17 -11.67 -1.96
CA VAL A 37 -3.18 -12.87 -2.79
C VAL A 37 -2.02 -13.76 -2.38
N VAL A 38 -2.30 -15.03 -2.12
CA VAL A 38 -1.23 -16.02 -1.87
C VAL A 38 -0.38 -16.23 -3.13
N PRO A 39 0.93 -16.51 -3.00
CA PRO A 39 1.76 -16.93 -4.12
C PRO A 39 1.08 -18.03 -4.96
N GLY A 40 1.17 -17.93 -6.29
CA GLY A 40 0.50 -18.82 -7.23
C GLY A 40 -1.01 -18.59 -7.39
N GLY A 41 -1.58 -17.62 -6.70
CA GLY A 41 -3.00 -17.29 -6.80
C GLY A 41 -3.41 -16.79 -8.20
N ALA A 42 -4.65 -17.10 -8.56
CA ALA A 42 -5.33 -16.54 -9.73
C ALA A 42 -6.71 -16.03 -9.29
N PHE A 43 -7.07 -14.82 -9.70
CA PHE A 43 -8.32 -14.18 -9.36
C PHE A 43 -8.81 -13.25 -10.46
N CYS A 44 -10.07 -12.87 -10.40
CA CYS A 44 -10.62 -11.83 -11.26
C CYS A 44 -11.59 -10.93 -10.50
N PHE A 45 -11.81 -9.72 -11.00
CA PHE A 45 -12.69 -8.75 -10.34
C PHE A 45 -13.35 -7.81 -11.35
N ASN A 46 -14.46 -7.19 -10.96
CA ASN A 46 -15.12 -6.18 -11.77
C ASN A 46 -14.56 -4.78 -11.42
N PRO A 47 -13.83 -4.11 -12.33
CA PRO A 47 -13.19 -2.83 -12.04
C PRO A 47 -14.17 -1.70 -11.73
N TYR A 48 -15.40 -1.80 -12.23
CA TYR A 48 -16.44 -0.78 -12.06
C TYR A 48 -17.20 -0.89 -10.75
N THR A 49 -16.80 -1.79 -9.86
CA THR A 49 -17.40 -1.95 -8.54
C THR A 49 -16.37 -1.62 -7.44
N TYR A 50 -16.86 -1.39 -6.22
CA TYR A 50 -16.04 -1.14 -5.05
C TYR A 50 -16.70 -1.70 -3.81
N TYR A 51 -15.95 -2.48 -3.02
CA TYR A 51 -16.46 -3.19 -1.86
C TYR A 51 -16.36 -2.34 -0.60
N VAL A 52 -17.50 -2.14 0.06
CA VAL A 52 -17.62 -1.32 1.27
C VAL A 52 -18.56 -2.03 2.24
N ASN A 53 -18.07 -2.35 3.45
CA ASN A 53 -18.90 -2.85 4.54
C ASN A 53 -19.76 -4.06 4.14
N GLY A 54 -19.11 -5.10 3.61
CA GLY A 54 -19.81 -6.33 3.23
C GLY A 54 -20.46 -6.32 1.85
N VAL A 55 -20.56 -5.17 1.19
CA VAL A 55 -21.39 -5.00 -0.02
C VAL A 55 -20.59 -4.39 -1.18
N SER A 56 -20.76 -4.95 -2.37
CA SER A 56 -20.27 -4.35 -3.61
C SER A 56 -21.17 -3.19 -4.03
N LYS A 57 -20.57 -2.00 -4.17
CA LYS A 57 -21.19 -0.78 -4.68
C LYS A 57 -20.55 -0.38 -6.00
N ASP A 58 -21.07 0.67 -6.61
CA ASP A 58 -20.49 1.25 -7.80
C ASP A 58 -19.20 2.01 -7.46
N ASN A 59 -18.14 1.83 -8.27
CA ASN A 59 -16.99 2.73 -8.23
C ASN A 59 -17.37 4.01 -8.99
N THR A 60 -17.94 4.97 -8.27
CA THR A 60 -18.56 6.15 -8.88
C THR A 60 -17.53 7.04 -9.58
N LEU A 61 -16.32 7.15 -9.00
CA LEU A 61 -15.22 7.92 -9.58
C LEU A 61 -14.74 7.33 -10.91
N LEU A 62 -14.40 6.04 -10.92
CA LEU A 62 -13.90 5.40 -12.14
C LEU A 62 -14.95 5.37 -13.24
N ARG A 63 -16.21 5.07 -12.90
CA ARG A 63 -17.32 5.11 -13.87
C ARG A 63 -17.50 6.53 -14.44
N GLY A 64 -17.42 7.55 -13.59
CA GLY A 64 -17.44 8.94 -14.02
C GLY A 64 -16.28 9.30 -14.95
N TRP A 65 -15.06 8.85 -14.65
CA TRP A 65 -13.89 9.08 -15.50
C TRP A 65 -13.91 8.30 -16.82
N CYS A 66 -14.62 7.18 -16.86
CA CYS A 66 -14.94 6.45 -18.08
C CYS A 66 -16.11 7.08 -18.87
N GLY A 67 -16.63 8.22 -18.40
CA GLY A 67 -17.68 8.99 -19.06
C GLY A 67 -19.01 8.25 -19.15
N LEU A 68 -19.42 7.64 -18.03
CA LEU A 68 -20.71 6.96 -17.91
C LEU A 68 -21.88 7.92 -18.17
N SER A 69 -22.75 7.54 -19.11
CA SER A 69 -24.04 8.18 -19.36
C SER A 69 -25.10 7.09 -19.52
N GLY A 70 -26.09 7.05 -18.62
CA GLY A 70 -27.02 5.91 -18.51
C GLY A 70 -26.26 4.63 -18.15
N SER A 71 -26.23 3.68 -19.08
CA SER A 71 -25.48 2.42 -18.98
C SER A 71 -24.27 2.34 -19.91
N THR A 72 -23.94 3.42 -20.62
CA THR A 72 -22.91 3.43 -21.67
C THR A 72 -21.66 4.16 -21.19
N LEU A 73 -20.50 3.55 -21.40
CA LEU A 73 -19.18 4.15 -21.16
C LEU A 73 -18.64 4.73 -22.47
N SER A 74 -18.37 6.05 -22.49
CA SER A 74 -17.80 6.72 -23.67
C SER A 74 -16.28 6.53 -23.80
N SER A 75 -15.61 6.28 -22.67
CA SER A 75 -14.17 6.00 -22.60
C SER A 75 -13.93 4.82 -21.65
N PRO A 76 -14.37 3.61 -22.03
CA PRO A 76 -14.22 2.42 -21.18
C PRO A 76 -12.75 2.06 -20.97
N ILE A 77 -12.50 1.13 -20.06
CA ILE A 77 -11.17 0.53 -19.95
C ILE A 77 -10.98 -0.33 -21.20
N LYS A 78 -9.90 -0.10 -21.94
CA LYS A 78 -9.57 -0.84 -23.16
C LYS A 78 -8.46 -1.84 -22.97
N SER A 79 -7.56 -1.58 -22.03
CA SER A 79 -6.48 -2.51 -21.72
C SER A 79 -6.02 -2.39 -20.26
N VAL A 80 -5.30 -3.42 -19.82
CA VAL A 80 -4.70 -3.51 -18.49
C VAL A 80 -3.27 -4.01 -18.62
N LYS A 81 -2.36 -3.46 -17.82
CA LYS A 81 -0.94 -3.82 -17.83
C LYS A 81 -0.39 -3.83 -16.40
N VAL A 82 0.55 -4.73 -16.13
CA VAL A 82 1.50 -4.57 -15.03
C VAL A 82 2.27 -3.26 -15.24
N LEU A 83 2.33 -2.42 -14.20
CA LEU A 83 3.08 -1.17 -14.21
C LEU A 83 4.43 -1.32 -13.52
N TRP A 84 4.46 -2.01 -12.39
CA TRP A 84 5.68 -2.41 -11.69
C TRP A 84 5.45 -3.61 -10.77
N GLN A 85 6.53 -4.25 -10.35
CA GLN A 85 6.54 -5.30 -9.33
C GLN A 85 7.81 -5.25 -8.48
N THR A 86 7.80 -5.87 -7.31
CA THR A 86 9.01 -6.15 -6.52
C THR A 86 9.59 -7.51 -6.92
N LEU A 87 10.82 -7.78 -6.49
CA LEU A 87 11.31 -9.15 -6.36
C LEU A 87 10.99 -9.68 -4.96
N GLU A 88 11.07 -10.99 -4.78
CA GLU A 88 10.67 -11.65 -3.54
C GLU A 88 11.48 -11.21 -2.31
N ASP A 89 12.79 -10.96 -2.45
CA ASP A 89 13.68 -10.55 -1.34
C ASP A 89 14.23 -9.13 -1.56
N GLY A 90 13.36 -8.23 -1.99
CA GLY A 90 13.68 -6.83 -2.28
C GLY A 90 14.39 -6.67 -3.63
N ASP A 91 15.68 -6.99 -3.68
CA ASP A 91 16.53 -6.89 -4.89
C ASP A 91 16.98 -8.26 -5.43
N LEU A 92 16.53 -9.34 -4.81
CA LEU A 92 16.93 -10.70 -5.14
C LEU A 92 15.70 -11.57 -5.36
N GLY A 93 15.91 -12.61 -6.18
CA GLY A 93 14.93 -13.65 -6.46
C GLY A 93 13.95 -13.29 -7.56
N ASP A 94 12.81 -13.98 -7.58
CA ASP A 94 11.87 -13.94 -8.69
C ASP A 94 10.90 -12.74 -8.64
N PRO A 95 10.46 -12.22 -9.80
CA PRO A 95 9.42 -11.20 -9.88
C PRO A 95 8.08 -11.73 -9.36
N VAL A 96 7.46 -10.99 -8.43
CA VAL A 96 6.32 -11.51 -7.64
C VAL A 96 5.03 -11.73 -8.43
N LEU A 97 4.82 -11.00 -9.54
CA LEU A 97 3.71 -11.25 -10.44
C LEU A 97 4.11 -12.23 -11.57
N GLY A 98 5.40 -12.42 -11.79
CA GLY A 98 5.98 -13.17 -12.90
C GLY A 98 6.57 -12.26 -13.98
N VAL A 99 7.12 -12.87 -15.02
CA VAL A 99 7.62 -12.18 -16.22
C VAL A 99 6.53 -12.17 -17.29
N VAL A 100 6.27 -11.01 -17.87
CA VAL A 100 5.28 -10.89 -18.96
C VAL A 100 5.75 -11.60 -20.24
N THR A 101 4.81 -12.12 -21.03
CA THR A 101 5.10 -12.82 -22.30
C THR A 101 6.01 -12.00 -23.20
N LYS A 102 5.74 -10.68 -23.33
CA LYS A 102 6.59 -9.76 -24.09
C LYS A 102 6.50 -8.37 -23.50
N TYR A 103 7.64 -7.85 -23.04
CA TYR A 103 7.76 -6.45 -22.63
C TYR A 103 8.25 -5.61 -23.81
N ALA A 104 7.37 -4.76 -24.33
CA ALA A 104 7.62 -3.85 -25.44
C ALA A 104 6.76 -2.59 -25.26
N PRO A 105 7.02 -1.79 -24.20
CA PRO A 105 6.08 -0.79 -23.69
C PRO A 105 5.63 0.20 -24.76
N GLN A 106 4.34 0.55 -24.75
CA GLN A 106 3.71 1.48 -25.71
C GLN A 106 3.75 1.01 -27.16
N THR A 107 3.87 -0.29 -27.40
CA THR A 107 3.77 -0.90 -28.73
C THR A 107 2.68 -1.97 -28.75
N THR A 108 2.23 -2.37 -29.94
CA THR A 108 1.27 -3.46 -30.10
C THR A 108 1.83 -4.84 -29.75
N GLU A 109 3.15 -4.95 -29.62
CA GLU A 109 3.81 -6.19 -29.23
C GLU A 109 3.91 -6.37 -27.70
N ASP A 110 3.53 -5.33 -26.93
CA ASP A 110 3.50 -5.41 -25.48
C ASP A 110 2.41 -6.38 -25.03
N ASP A 111 2.80 -7.51 -24.44
CA ASP A 111 1.90 -8.59 -24.06
C ASP A 111 2.14 -9.01 -22.61
N HIS A 112 1.16 -8.66 -21.77
CA HIS A 112 1.13 -8.97 -20.34
C HIS A 112 0.00 -9.96 -20.02
N THR A 113 -0.65 -10.53 -21.04
CA THR A 113 -1.90 -11.29 -20.88
C THR A 113 -1.73 -12.57 -20.07
N ASN A 114 -0.51 -13.06 -19.90
CA ASN A 114 -0.20 -14.16 -18.98
C ASN A 114 -0.33 -13.77 -17.49
N ILE A 115 -0.19 -12.48 -17.16
CA ILE A 115 -0.28 -11.97 -15.78
C ILE A 115 -1.59 -11.21 -15.57
N VAL A 116 -1.95 -10.33 -16.50
CA VAL A 116 -3.13 -9.48 -16.39
C VAL A 116 -3.85 -9.33 -17.73
N GLU A 117 -5.16 -9.56 -17.71
CA GLU A 117 -5.99 -9.54 -18.91
C GLU A 117 -7.36 -8.92 -18.63
N LEU A 118 -7.88 -8.14 -19.58
CA LEU A 118 -9.21 -7.56 -19.52
C LEU A 118 -10.15 -8.30 -20.47
N LYS A 119 -11.36 -8.62 -20.01
CA LYS A 119 -12.49 -9.03 -20.86
C LYS A 119 -13.68 -8.10 -20.63
N ASN A 120 -14.41 -7.79 -21.72
CA ASN A 120 -15.65 -7.01 -21.73
C ASN A 120 -15.51 -5.63 -21.05
N GLY A 121 -14.43 -4.90 -21.32
CA GLY A 121 -14.11 -3.63 -20.65
C GLY A 121 -15.17 -2.54 -20.78
N GLU A 122 -16.04 -2.66 -21.77
CA GLU A 122 -17.19 -1.78 -22.03
C GLU A 122 -18.44 -2.10 -21.18
N SER A 123 -18.50 -3.28 -20.53
CA SER A 123 -19.66 -3.71 -19.75
C SER A 123 -19.51 -3.40 -18.26
N LEU A 124 -20.44 -2.62 -17.70
CA LEU A 124 -20.48 -2.34 -16.26
C LEU A 124 -20.66 -3.60 -15.41
N THR A 125 -21.31 -4.64 -15.94
CA THR A 125 -21.65 -5.88 -15.23
C THR A 125 -20.65 -7.00 -15.48
N ASP A 126 -20.16 -7.11 -16.72
CA ASP A 126 -19.40 -8.26 -17.20
C ASP A 126 -17.92 -7.96 -17.41
N ALA A 127 -17.49 -6.71 -17.26
CA ALA A 127 -16.06 -6.37 -17.25
C ALA A 127 -15.34 -7.19 -16.17
N ARG A 128 -14.29 -7.87 -16.58
CA ARG A 128 -13.42 -8.63 -15.67
C ARG A 128 -11.97 -8.33 -15.98
N ILE A 129 -11.23 -7.94 -14.95
CA ILE A 129 -9.78 -7.96 -14.95
C ILE A 129 -9.36 -9.27 -14.30
N TYR A 130 -8.64 -10.09 -15.03
CA TYR A 130 -8.07 -11.35 -14.58
C TYR A 130 -6.61 -11.13 -14.23
N CYS A 131 -6.18 -11.69 -13.11
CA CYS A 131 -4.85 -11.55 -12.56
C CYS A 131 -4.29 -12.91 -12.16
N ARG A 132 -2.99 -13.11 -12.39
CA ARG A 132 -2.18 -14.21 -11.88
C ARG A 132 -0.97 -13.67 -11.13
N VAL A 133 -0.51 -14.41 -10.12
CA VAL A 133 0.74 -14.11 -9.40
C VAL A 133 1.65 -15.33 -9.44
N ALA A 134 2.97 -15.12 -9.35
CA ALA A 134 3.93 -16.19 -9.50
C ALA A 134 3.87 -17.20 -8.34
N THR A 135 4.04 -18.50 -8.64
CA THR A 135 3.94 -19.60 -7.67
C THR A 135 5.15 -19.72 -6.76
N ASN A 136 6.33 -19.33 -7.24
CA ASN A 136 7.62 -19.61 -6.59
C ASN A 136 8.19 -18.35 -5.92
N THR A 137 7.34 -17.55 -5.27
CA THR A 137 7.81 -16.35 -4.54
C THR A 137 7.41 -16.44 -3.08
N VAL A 138 8.18 -15.80 -2.21
CA VAL A 138 7.89 -15.70 -0.76
C VAL A 138 7.04 -14.48 -0.38
N GLY A 139 6.57 -13.72 -1.38
CA GLY A 139 5.71 -12.55 -1.22
C GLY A 139 6.36 -11.24 -1.71
N GLY A 140 5.59 -10.16 -1.66
CA GLY A 140 5.99 -8.84 -2.13
C GLY A 140 4.80 -8.08 -2.71
N SER A 141 5.02 -7.24 -3.72
CA SER A 141 3.95 -6.44 -4.29
C SER A 141 4.13 -6.11 -5.76
N GLY A 142 3.02 -5.90 -6.45
CA GLY A 142 3.01 -5.28 -7.76
C GLY A 142 1.84 -4.33 -7.93
N MET A 143 1.84 -3.59 -9.02
CA MET A 143 0.75 -2.70 -9.39
C MET A 143 0.35 -2.93 -10.82
N ILE A 144 -0.95 -3.07 -11.04
CA ILE A 144 -1.55 -3.10 -12.36
C ILE A 144 -2.28 -1.77 -12.63
N ALA A 145 -2.36 -1.37 -13.88
CA ALA A 145 -3.05 -0.16 -14.32
C ALA A 145 -4.03 -0.46 -15.46
N ALA A 146 -5.18 0.20 -15.43
CA ALA A 146 -6.19 0.20 -16.47
C ALA A 146 -6.05 1.45 -17.34
N TYR A 147 -6.18 1.29 -18.65
CA TYR A 147 -5.95 2.35 -19.63
C TYR A 147 -7.19 2.58 -20.49
N ASP A 148 -7.39 3.84 -20.93
CA ASP A 148 -8.43 4.22 -21.90
C ASP A 148 -8.03 3.94 -23.37
N GLY A 149 -6.78 3.55 -23.61
CA GLY A 149 -6.26 3.11 -24.90
C GLY A 149 -5.97 1.61 -24.94
N ASP A 150 -5.84 1.08 -26.14
CA ASP A 150 -5.44 -0.31 -26.38
C ASP A 150 -3.95 -0.50 -26.03
N ASN A 151 -3.55 -1.72 -25.67
CA ASN A 151 -2.14 -2.09 -25.43
C ASN A 151 -1.36 -1.17 -24.46
N GLY A 152 -2.00 -0.73 -23.38
CA GLY A 152 -1.37 0.13 -22.38
C GLY A 152 -1.09 1.57 -22.85
N THR A 153 -1.70 1.99 -23.96
CA THR A 153 -1.62 3.37 -24.47
C THR A 153 -2.70 4.25 -23.84
N GLY A 154 -2.60 5.56 -24.04
CA GLY A 154 -3.56 6.52 -23.49
C GLY A 154 -3.33 6.82 -22.01
N ASN A 155 -4.38 7.28 -21.32
CA ASN A 155 -4.32 7.63 -19.92
C ASN A 155 -4.61 6.43 -19.03
N ILE A 156 -3.89 6.35 -17.91
CA ILE A 156 -4.28 5.48 -16.81
C ILE A 156 -5.60 6.00 -16.20
N LEU A 157 -6.62 5.15 -16.16
CA LEU A 157 -7.90 5.45 -15.53
C LEU A 157 -7.89 5.08 -14.04
N TRP A 158 -7.25 3.96 -13.70
CA TRP A 158 -7.14 3.45 -12.34
C TRP A 158 -5.94 2.52 -12.21
N SER A 159 -5.53 2.25 -10.98
CA SER A 159 -4.50 1.27 -10.66
C SER A 159 -4.86 0.50 -9.40
N TRP A 160 -4.35 -0.73 -9.29
CA TRP A 160 -4.61 -1.61 -8.16
C TRP A 160 -3.30 -2.19 -7.64
N HIS A 161 -3.15 -2.20 -6.32
CA HIS A 161 -2.02 -2.81 -5.62
C HIS A 161 -2.30 -4.29 -5.43
N ILE A 162 -1.41 -5.14 -5.92
CA ILE A 162 -1.45 -6.59 -5.70
C ILE A 162 -0.42 -6.89 -4.61
N TRP A 163 -0.89 -7.24 -3.42
CA TRP A 163 -0.05 -7.64 -2.30
C TRP A 163 0.04 -9.16 -2.25
N VAL A 164 1.20 -9.68 -2.69
CA VAL A 164 1.47 -11.12 -2.72
C VAL A 164 1.96 -11.55 -1.35
N THR A 165 1.22 -12.40 -0.65
CA THR A 165 1.53 -12.80 0.73
C THR A 165 0.72 -14.02 1.17
N ASP A 166 1.32 -14.88 2.01
CA ASP A 166 0.62 -15.95 2.73
C ASP A 166 -0.26 -15.44 3.87
N TYR A 167 -0.15 -14.15 4.20
CA TYR A 167 -0.98 -13.49 5.19
C TYR A 167 -2.43 -13.34 4.67
N SER A 168 -3.32 -14.17 5.21
CA SER A 168 -4.73 -14.25 4.85
C SER A 168 -5.63 -14.22 6.11
N PRO A 169 -5.68 -13.08 6.81
CA PRO A 169 -6.54 -12.93 7.99
C PRO A 169 -8.03 -12.90 7.60
N SER A 170 -8.89 -13.32 8.54
CA SER A 170 -10.34 -13.07 8.41
C SER A 170 -10.64 -11.57 8.49
N ALA A 171 -11.46 -11.08 7.57
CA ALA A 171 -11.93 -9.70 7.55
C ALA A 171 -13.12 -9.43 8.49
N THR A 172 -13.58 -10.43 9.25
CA THR A 172 -14.70 -10.32 10.20
C THR A 172 -14.43 -11.08 11.50
N ALA A 173 -13.17 -11.25 11.88
CA ALA A 173 -12.82 -11.76 13.20
C ALA A 173 -13.31 -10.80 14.29
N ASN A 174 -13.73 -11.31 15.44
CA ASN A 174 -14.09 -10.47 16.58
C ASN A 174 -13.08 -10.54 17.72
N GLU A 175 -12.01 -11.31 17.59
CA GLU A 175 -10.98 -11.45 18.63
C GLU A 175 -9.61 -11.44 17.97
N SER A 176 -8.56 -11.24 18.77
CA SER A 176 -7.21 -11.41 18.27
C SER A 176 -6.94 -12.86 17.88
N VAL A 177 -6.15 -13.03 16.83
CA VAL A 177 -5.67 -14.33 16.34
C VAL A 177 -4.15 -14.26 16.36
N ASP A 178 -3.47 -15.29 16.85
CA ASP A 178 -2.00 -15.28 17.03
C ASP A 178 -1.21 -15.97 15.91
N ASP A 179 -1.88 -16.84 15.13
CA ASP A 179 -1.33 -17.48 13.92
C ASP A 179 -0.74 -16.41 12.99
N GLU A 180 0.55 -16.50 12.71
CA GLU A 180 1.31 -15.48 11.97
C GLU A 180 0.71 -15.14 10.60
N ASN A 181 0.17 -16.13 9.90
CA ASN A 181 -0.40 -15.95 8.57
C ASN A 181 -1.87 -15.52 8.62
N LYS A 182 -2.46 -15.39 9.81
CA LYS A 182 -3.86 -14.95 10.00
C LYS A 182 -4.00 -13.90 11.09
N ARG A 183 -2.87 -13.36 11.56
CA ARG A 183 -2.79 -12.59 12.81
C ARG A 183 -3.58 -11.30 12.70
N VAL A 184 -4.53 -11.12 13.60
CA VAL A 184 -5.25 -9.86 13.78
C VAL A 184 -5.21 -9.48 15.25
N GLN A 185 -5.25 -8.19 15.53
CA GLN A 185 -5.02 -7.67 16.88
C GLN A 185 -6.22 -6.81 17.29
N LYS A 186 -6.96 -7.27 18.30
CA LYS A 186 -8.01 -6.52 18.97
C LYS A 186 -7.40 -5.76 20.14
N TYR A 187 -7.28 -4.45 19.99
CA TYR A 187 -6.77 -3.60 21.06
C TYR A 187 -7.89 -3.32 22.05
N THR A 188 -7.64 -3.54 23.35
CA THR A 188 -8.65 -3.48 24.42
C THR A 188 -8.27 -2.53 25.55
N TYR A 189 -6.99 -2.13 25.65
CA TYR A 189 -6.52 -1.28 26.74
C TYR A 189 -7.18 0.09 26.73
N GLY A 190 -7.56 0.57 27.92
CA GLY A 190 -8.26 1.86 28.11
C GLY A 190 -9.77 1.80 27.87
N ASN A 191 -10.39 0.62 28.03
CA ASN A 191 -11.80 0.36 27.71
C ASN A 191 -12.17 0.73 26.27
N LYS A 192 -11.20 0.61 25.35
CA LYS A 192 -11.39 0.84 23.91
C LYS A 192 -11.63 -0.52 23.29
N THR A 193 -12.86 -0.85 22.94
CA THR A 193 -13.11 -2.03 22.08
C THR A 193 -13.24 -1.54 20.65
N GLN A 194 -12.45 -2.13 19.76
CA GLN A 194 -12.44 -1.82 18.34
C GLN A 194 -12.44 -3.11 17.52
N TYR A 195 -12.71 -2.98 16.23
CA TYR A 195 -12.49 -4.07 15.29
C TYR A 195 -11.02 -4.51 15.27
N PRO A 196 -10.74 -5.81 15.08
CA PRO A 196 -9.36 -6.28 14.89
C PRO A 196 -8.63 -5.56 13.74
N MET A 197 -7.38 -5.21 14.02
CA MET A 197 -6.43 -4.60 13.07
C MET A 197 -5.47 -5.64 12.54
N MET A 198 -4.99 -5.46 11.30
CA MET A 198 -3.87 -6.26 10.80
C MET A 198 -2.63 -6.08 11.69
N ASP A 199 -1.83 -7.14 11.83
CA ASP A 199 -0.60 -7.12 12.64
C ASP A 199 0.57 -6.36 11.98
N ARG A 200 0.44 -6.02 10.69
CA ARG A 200 1.49 -5.42 9.85
C ARG A 200 0.97 -4.26 9.01
N ASN A 201 1.90 -3.46 8.51
CA ASN A 201 1.60 -2.36 7.60
C ASN A 201 1.11 -2.88 6.25
N LEU A 202 0.32 -2.09 5.54
CA LEU A 202 -0.20 -2.47 4.22
C LEU A 202 0.95 -2.72 3.23
N GLY A 203 0.96 -3.90 2.62
CA GLY A 203 2.02 -4.32 1.70
C GLY A 203 3.31 -4.78 2.38
N ALA A 204 3.35 -4.92 3.70
CA ALA A 204 4.51 -5.46 4.42
C ALA A 204 4.68 -6.96 4.15
N MET A 205 5.92 -7.43 4.15
CA MET A 205 6.19 -8.86 4.01
C MET A 205 5.90 -9.62 5.31
N ALA A 206 6.16 -9.00 6.46
CA ALA A 206 6.05 -9.64 7.77
C ALA A 206 5.44 -8.72 8.83
N GLY A 207 4.82 -9.34 9.84
CA GLY A 207 4.32 -8.71 11.05
C GLY A 207 4.89 -9.39 12.28
N TYR A 208 5.37 -8.60 13.25
CA TYR A 208 6.01 -9.14 14.45
C TYR A 208 5.35 -8.61 15.73
N THR A 209 5.35 -9.44 16.77
CA THR A 209 4.88 -9.09 18.12
C THR A 209 6.00 -8.59 19.02
N ILE A 210 7.25 -8.87 18.65
CA ILE A 210 8.49 -8.39 19.27
C ILE A 210 9.40 -7.78 18.20
N ALA A 211 10.39 -6.99 18.59
CA ALA A 211 11.36 -6.45 17.65
C ALA A 211 12.29 -7.55 17.11
N PRO A 212 12.38 -7.76 15.79
CA PRO A 212 13.39 -8.64 15.21
C PRO A 212 14.79 -8.12 15.52
N SER A 213 15.73 -9.03 15.81
CA SER A 213 17.14 -8.69 16.06
C SER A 213 17.87 -8.26 14.79
N ASP A 214 17.54 -8.89 13.66
CA ASP A 214 18.11 -8.59 12.35
C ASP A 214 17.50 -7.33 11.70
N LYS A 215 18.33 -6.56 11.00
CA LYS A 215 17.94 -5.28 10.37
C LYS A 215 17.09 -5.49 9.11
N LEU A 216 17.38 -6.52 8.33
CA LEU A 216 16.61 -6.87 7.14
C LEU A 216 15.23 -7.37 7.54
N GLU A 217 15.13 -8.21 8.58
CA GLU A 217 13.86 -8.65 9.15
C GLU A 217 13.01 -7.48 9.66
N ARG A 218 13.64 -6.49 10.27
CA ARG A 218 12.97 -5.22 10.61
C ARG A 218 12.43 -4.51 9.36
N SER A 219 13.20 -4.44 8.28
CA SER A 219 12.76 -3.83 7.01
C SER A 219 11.56 -4.54 6.37
N LYS A 220 11.37 -5.85 6.57
CA LYS A 220 10.21 -6.60 6.08
C LYS A 220 8.87 -6.11 6.66
N THR A 221 8.89 -5.34 7.76
CA THR A 221 7.69 -4.76 8.38
C THR A 221 7.23 -3.44 7.78
N ASN A 222 8.07 -2.80 6.96
CA ASN A 222 7.85 -1.42 6.53
C ASN A 222 6.56 -1.26 5.71
N GLY A 223 6.32 -2.21 4.80
CA GLY A 223 5.26 -2.12 3.81
C GLY A 223 5.48 -0.93 2.86
N PHE A 224 4.37 -0.42 2.33
CA PHE A 224 4.38 0.77 1.48
C PHE A 224 3.91 1.99 2.26
N HIS A 225 4.33 3.14 1.78
CA HIS A 225 3.92 4.45 2.28
C HIS A 225 2.86 5.04 1.35
N TYR A 226 2.02 5.91 1.90
CA TYR A 226 0.89 6.52 1.18
C TYR A 226 0.87 8.01 1.49
N GLN A 227 0.59 8.83 0.48
CA GLN A 227 0.19 10.22 0.71
C GLN A 227 -1.26 10.19 1.25
N TRP A 228 -1.54 10.95 2.30
CA TRP A 228 -2.85 10.84 2.98
C TRP A 228 -3.99 11.12 2.00
N GLY A 229 -5.02 10.30 2.01
CA GLY A 229 -6.17 10.43 1.10
C GLY A 229 -5.93 9.90 -0.31
N ARG A 230 -4.80 9.24 -0.58
CA ARG A 230 -4.46 8.63 -1.87
C ARG A 230 -4.37 7.11 -1.76
N LYS A 231 -4.89 6.39 -2.77
CA LYS A 231 -4.88 4.92 -2.79
C LYS A 231 -3.54 4.30 -3.23
N ASP A 232 -2.66 5.09 -3.88
CA ASP A 232 -1.48 4.56 -4.56
C ASP A 232 -0.28 4.40 -3.61
N PRO A 233 0.41 3.25 -3.63
CA PRO A 233 1.53 2.97 -2.75
C PRO A 233 2.87 3.54 -3.25
N PHE A 234 3.73 3.93 -2.32
CA PHE A 234 5.11 4.38 -2.53
C PHE A 234 6.06 3.49 -1.74
N PRO A 235 7.09 2.87 -2.35
CA PRO A 235 7.99 2.03 -1.58
C PRO A 235 8.70 2.78 -0.46
N SER A 236 8.90 2.04 0.63
CA SER A 236 9.67 2.45 1.79
C SER A 236 11.15 2.09 1.62
N THR A 237 11.91 2.25 2.68
CA THR A 237 13.27 1.73 2.78
C THR A 237 13.25 0.20 2.85
N TYR A 238 14.26 -0.44 2.28
CA TYR A 238 14.45 -1.88 2.43
C TYR A 238 15.96 -2.15 2.37
N SER A 239 16.57 -2.36 3.54
CA SER A 239 18.01 -2.49 3.62
C SER A 239 18.46 -3.21 4.88
N SER A 240 19.47 -4.05 4.74
CA SER A 240 20.25 -4.57 5.87
C SER A 240 21.14 -3.48 6.51
N LYS A 241 21.30 -2.33 5.84
CA LYS A 241 21.98 -1.15 6.38
C LYS A 241 20.99 -0.27 7.15
N SER A 242 21.52 0.60 8.01
CA SER A 242 20.72 1.57 8.76
C SER A 242 21.08 2.99 8.34
N PRO A 243 20.82 3.40 7.09
CA PRO A 243 20.95 4.81 6.72
C PRO A 243 19.99 5.63 7.58
N THR A 244 20.32 6.90 7.84
CA THR A 244 19.40 7.86 8.47
C THR A 244 18.58 8.63 7.45
N SER A 245 19.10 8.77 6.23
CA SER A 245 18.42 9.38 5.09
C SER A 245 18.90 8.79 3.76
N ILE A 246 18.08 8.93 2.72
CA ILE A 246 18.34 8.49 1.35
C ILE A 246 17.90 9.60 0.39
N LYS A 247 18.77 9.97 -0.53
CA LYS A 247 18.41 10.84 -1.66
C LYS A 247 17.62 10.02 -2.69
N VAL A 248 16.34 10.33 -2.85
CA VAL A 248 15.46 9.69 -3.84
C VAL A 248 15.78 10.23 -5.22
N ASN A 249 16.11 9.33 -6.16
CA ASN A 249 16.41 9.66 -7.55
C ASN A 249 15.16 9.53 -8.42
N SER A 250 15.08 10.34 -9.48
CA SER A 250 13.97 10.31 -10.45
C SER A 250 14.39 9.87 -11.86
N ASP A 251 15.68 9.57 -12.04
CA ASP A 251 16.33 9.24 -13.30
C ASP A 251 17.13 7.93 -13.24
N LYS A 252 17.32 7.38 -12.04
CA LYS A 252 18.08 6.15 -11.79
C LYS A 252 17.63 5.46 -10.52
N LEU A 253 18.16 4.26 -10.29
CA LEU A 253 17.92 3.47 -9.09
C LEU A 253 18.23 4.27 -7.81
N THR A 254 17.48 4.01 -6.74
CA THR A 254 17.69 4.63 -5.43
C THR A 254 18.15 3.56 -4.42
N PRO A 255 19.46 3.43 -4.15
CA PRO A 255 19.98 2.44 -3.21
C PRO A 255 19.37 2.57 -1.80
N GLY A 256 19.04 1.44 -1.19
CA GLY A 256 18.48 1.36 0.18
C GLY A 256 16.95 1.56 0.26
N MET A 257 16.30 1.85 -0.87
CA MET A 257 14.84 1.78 -1.01
C MET A 257 14.42 0.38 -1.44
N LEU A 258 13.17 0.01 -1.16
CA LEU A 258 12.54 -1.12 -1.84
C LEU A 258 12.42 -0.77 -3.32
N ASN A 259 13.22 -1.44 -4.15
CA ASN A 259 13.23 -1.17 -5.58
C ASN A 259 12.03 -1.80 -6.27
N LEU A 260 11.65 -1.16 -7.37
CA LEU A 260 10.58 -1.60 -8.24
C LEU A 260 11.18 -2.01 -9.57
N TYR A 261 10.58 -3.01 -10.19
CA TYR A 261 10.99 -3.60 -11.45
C TYR A 261 9.86 -3.47 -12.46
N GLN A 262 10.25 -3.34 -13.71
CA GLN A 262 9.36 -3.34 -14.85
C GLN A 262 8.68 -4.72 -15.00
N PRO A 263 7.65 -4.82 -15.84
CA PRO A 263 6.96 -6.08 -16.12
C PRO A 263 7.86 -7.22 -16.64
N ASP A 264 9.03 -6.91 -17.20
CA ASP A 264 10.04 -7.90 -17.58
C ASP A 264 10.73 -8.58 -16.39
N GLY A 265 10.55 -8.07 -15.16
CA GLY A 265 11.15 -8.59 -13.94
C GLY A 265 12.66 -8.33 -13.80
N VAL A 266 13.27 -7.58 -14.72
CA VAL A 266 14.73 -7.37 -14.78
C VAL A 266 15.07 -5.89 -14.79
N SER A 267 14.40 -5.10 -15.61
CA SER A 267 14.66 -3.67 -15.75
C SER A 267 14.08 -2.93 -14.54
N TYR A 268 14.80 -1.94 -14.03
CA TYR A 268 14.29 -1.12 -12.92
C TYR A 268 13.15 -0.20 -13.36
N PHE A 269 12.13 -0.09 -12.53
CA PHE A 269 11.10 0.94 -12.64
C PHE A 269 11.54 2.18 -11.86
N ILE A 270 11.85 3.26 -12.58
CA ILE A 270 12.28 4.53 -11.98
C ILE A 270 11.05 5.39 -11.69
N ARG A 271 10.78 5.60 -10.40
CA ARG A 271 9.72 6.52 -9.96
C ARG A 271 10.08 7.96 -10.21
N LYS A 272 9.07 8.81 -10.30
CA LYS A 272 9.23 10.25 -10.44
C LYS A 272 8.63 10.97 -9.25
N SER A 273 8.94 12.25 -9.13
CA SER A 273 8.30 13.12 -8.16
C SER A 273 8.16 14.51 -8.77
N VAL A 274 7.16 15.24 -8.29
CA VAL A 274 6.89 16.62 -8.72
C VAL A 274 6.79 17.53 -7.50
N SER A 275 7.27 18.77 -7.62
CA SER A 275 7.19 19.78 -6.56
C SER A 275 5.91 20.64 -6.65
N ALA A 276 4.86 20.10 -7.26
CA ALA A 276 3.58 20.77 -7.50
C ALA A 276 2.41 19.90 -7.01
N GLN A 277 1.26 20.53 -6.77
CA GLN A 277 0.04 19.80 -6.44
C GLN A 277 -0.55 19.15 -7.68
N TYR A 278 -1.15 17.98 -7.51
CA TYR A 278 -2.02 17.37 -8.50
C TYR A 278 -3.48 17.69 -8.24
N LYS A 279 -4.28 17.64 -9.31
CA LYS A 279 -5.71 17.32 -9.20
C LYS A 279 -5.88 15.83 -8.95
N ILE A 280 -6.99 15.40 -8.36
CA ILE A 280 -7.23 13.99 -8.02
C ILE A 280 -7.06 13.10 -9.26
N ARG A 281 -7.73 13.45 -10.38
CA ARG A 281 -7.64 12.68 -11.62
C ARG A 281 -6.21 12.58 -12.16
N ALA A 282 -5.44 13.66 -12.08
CA ALA A 282 -4.06 13.68 -12.54
C ALA A 282 -3.15 12.79 -11.68
N ALA A 283 -3.39 12.71 -10.37
CA ALA A 283 -2.65 11.81 -9.50
C ALA A 283 -2.97 10.33 -9.79
N PHE A 284 -4.23 10.01 -10.09
CA PHE A 284 -4.64 8.64 -10.44
C PHE A 284 -4.15 8.23 -11.84
N GLN A 285 -3.98 9.19 -12.75
CA GLN A 285 -3.29 9.00 -14.03
C GLN A 285 -1.77 8.80 -13.86
N ASN A 286 -1.20 9.21 -12.72
CA ASN A 286 0.22 9.15 -12.42
C ASN A 286 0.48 8.45 -11.07
N PRO A 287 0.07 7.18 -10.90
CA PRO A 287 0.01 6.51 -9.60
C PRO A 287 1.39 6.31 -8.95
N THR A 288 2.48 6.41 -9.72
CA THR A 288 3.86 6.22 -9.22
C THR A 288 4.59 7.53 -8.93
N VAL A 289 3.93 8.68 -9.12
CA VAL A 289 4.53 10.01 -8.96
C VAL A 289 4.14 10.61 -7.63
N THR A 290 5.12 10.79 -6.75
CA THR A 290 4.93 11.50 -5.48
C THR A 290 4.79 12.99 -5.74
N ALA A 291 3.73 13.62 -5.22
CA ALA A 291 3.54 15.07 -5.33
C ALA A 291 3.94 15.76 -4.02
N SER A 292 5.12 16.39 -4.02
CA SER A 292 5.75 17.03 -2.86
C SER A 292 5.66 18.56 -2.95
N ALA A 293 4.44 19.08 -3.12
CA ALA A 293 4.20 20.52 -3.26
C ALA A 293 4.50 21.28 -1.97
N ALA A 294 4.96 22.53 -2.04
CA ALA A 294 5.20 23.37 -0.86
C ALA A 294 3.93 23.70 -0.03
N ALA A 295 2.74 23.50 -0.59
CA ALA A 295 1.44 23.83 0.02
C ALA A 295 0.97 22.86 1.13
N ASP A 296 1.87 22.02 1.65
CA ASP A 296 1.62 20.95 2.64
C ASP A 296 0.56 19.90 2.23
N SER A 297 0.04 19.97 1.00
CA SER A 297 -0.85 18.98 0.42
C SER A 297 -0.35 18.55 -0.94
N TRP A 298 -0.47 17.26 -1.25
CA TRP A 298 -0.21 16.74 -2.59
C TRP A 298 -1.31 17.12 -3.59
N CYS A 299 -2.50 17.48 -3.11
CA CYS A 299 -3.69 17.71 -3.92
C CYS A 299 -4.28 19.11 -3.76
N SER A 300 -4.57 19.78 -4.90
CA SER A 300 -5.28 21.07 -4.91
C SER A 300 -6.79 20.91 -4.66
N GLU A 301 -7.30 19.68 -4.74
CA GLU A 301 -8.70 19.29 -4.52
C GLU A 301 -8.82 18.43 -3.25
N SER A 302 -7.84 18.53 -2.33
CA SER A 302 -7.84 17.77 -1.09
C SER A 302 -9.07 18.07 -0.25
N SER A 303 -9.58 17.06 0.44
CA SER A 303 -10.70 17.17 1.37
C SER A 303 -10.53 16.22 2.54
N ASP A 304 -11.21 16.49 3.64
CA ASP A 304 -11.19 15.65 4.84
C ASP A 304 -11.98 14.34 4.69
N VAL A 305 -12.74 14.19 3.60
CA VAL A 305 -13.55 13.00 3.32
C VAL A 305 -12.87 11.97 2.44
N LEU A 306 -11.63 12.21 1.97
CA LEU A 306 -10.94 11.30 1.05
C LEU A 306 -10.90 9.88 1.60
N TRP A 307 -10.22 9.61 2.72
CA TRP A 307 -10.28 8.29 3.38
C TRP A 307 -11.51 8.10 4.29
N ASN A 308 -12.32 9.14 4.44
CA ASN A 308 -13.49 9.21 5.32
C ASN A 308 -13.14 9.05 6.81
N SER A 309 -13.81 9.81 7.68
CA SER A 309 -13.60 9.77 9.13
C SER A 309 -14.57 8.83 9.86
N SER A 310 -15.70 8.49 9.23
CA SER A 310 -16.77 7.72 9.85
C SER A 310 -16.48 6.23 9.94
N GLU A 311 -16.81 5.62 11.08
CA GLU A 311 -16.78 4.16 11.24
C GLU A 311 -17.79 3.48 10.30
N GLY A 312 -17.49 2.26 9.86
CA GLY A 312 -18.27 1.52 8.87
C GLY A 312 -18.03 1.95 7.41
N ASN A 313 -17.36 3.07 7.17
CA ASN A 313 -17.19 3.62 5.82
C ASN A 313 -15.75 3.51 5.31
N LYS A 314 -15.61 3.22 4.02
CA LYS A 314 -14.41 3.44 3.20
C LYS A 314 -14.84 3.97 1.85
N THR A 315 -13.99 4.75 1.21
CA THR A 315 -14.22 5.35 -0.10
C THR A 315 -13.33 4.70 -1.15
N GLU A 316 -13.53 5.05 -2.41
CA GLU A 316 -12.66 4.65 -3.52
C GLU A 316 -11.22 5.20 -3.41
N TYR A 317 -10.90 6.05 -2.41
CA TYR A 317 -9.54 6.52 -2.11
C TYR A 317 -8.80 5.66 -1.07
N ASP A 318 -9.53 4.86 -0.30
CA ASP A 318 -8.99 3.99 0.75
C ASP A 318 -8.10 2.89 0.11
N PRO A 319 -6.83 2.75 0.50
CA PRO A 319 -5.91 1.79 -0.12
C PRO A 319 -6.12 0.34 0.36
N CYS A 320 -6.92 0.11 1.41
CA CYS A 320 -6.99 -1.20 2.05
C CYS A 320 -7.77 -2.23 1.21
N PRO A 321 -7.52 -3.53 1.43
CA PRO A 321 -8.25 -4.62 0.76
C PRO A 321 -9.74 -4.65 1.08
N ALA A 322 -10.48 -5.48 0.35
CA ALA A 322 -11.90 -5.68 0.59
C ALA A 322 -12.14 -6.21 2.03
N GLY A 323 -13.08 -5.61 2.75
CA GLY A 323 -13.36 -5.92 4.17
C GLY A 323 -12.45 -5.19 5.17
N TRP A 324 -11.56 -4.33 4.68
CA TRP A 324 -10.63 -3.57 5.50
C TRP A 324 -10.64 -2.10 5.11
N ARG A 325 -10.31 -1.21 6.06
CA ARG A 325 -10.17 0.24 5.87
C ARG A 325 -8.97 0.78 6.64
N VAL A 326 -8.56 2.01 6.36
CA VAL A 326 -7.52 2.69 7.14
C VAL A 326 -7.96 2.88 8.60
N ALA A 327 -7.06 2.61 9.53
CA ALA A 327 -7.30 2.78 10.97
C ALA A 327 -7.61 4.24 11.34
N SER A 328 -8.42 4.46 12.37
CA SER A 328 -8.68 5.78 12.98
C SER A 328 -7.62 6.14 14.00
N LYS A 329 -7.49 7.44 14.27
CA LYS A 329 -6.79 7.96 15.45
C LYS A 329 -7.24 7.30 16.74
N VAL A 330 -8.53 7.01 16.92
CA VAL A 330 -9.01 6.36 18.14
C VAL A 330 -8.44 4.95 18.28
N ASN A 331 -8.08 4.32 17.16
CA ASN A 331 -7.61 2.96 17.16
C ASN A 331 -6.19 2.78 17.68
N TYR A 332 -5.43 3.86 17.83
CA TYR A 332 -4.07 3.84 18.37
C TYR A 332 -3.99 4.33 19.82
N GLN A 333 -5.11 4.74 20.44
CA GLN A 333 -5.13 5.25 21.81
C GLN A 333 -4.66 4.22 22.86
N SER A 334 -4.86 2.93 22.59
CA SER A 334 -4.41 1.82 23.47
C SER A 334 -2.89 1.72 23.61
N PHE A 335 -2.12 2.42 22.76
CA PHE A 335 -0.67 2.50 22.87
C PHE A 335 -0.16 3.56 23.86
N PHE A 336 -1.05 4.28 24.55
CA PHE A 336 -0.70 5.29 25.56
C PHE A 336 -1.06 4.79 26.95
N THR A 337 -0.27 5.12 27.97
CA THR A 337 -0.54 4.65 29.34
C THR A 337 -1.77 5.29 29.96
N SER A 338 -2.08 6.54 29.58
CA SER A 338 -3.27 7.24 30.04
C SER A 338 -4.52 6.73 29.31
N GLN A 339 -5.47 6.16 30.04
CA GLN A 339 -6.73 5.66 29.48
C GLN A 339 -7.66 6.78 28.98
N SER A 340 -7.45 8.02 29.45
CA SER A 340 -8.18 9.21 28.99
C SER A 340 -7.52 9.89 27.79
N TYR A 341 -6.41 9.35 27.28
CA TYR A 341 -5.73 9.93 26.12
C TYR A 341 -6.62 9.92 24.87
N THR A 342 -6.62 11.03 24.13
CA THR A 342 -7.35 11.18 22.88
C THR A 342 -6.40 11.51 21.73
N GLU A 343 -5.77 12.67 21.80
CA GLU A 343 -4.80 13.24 20.87
C GLU A 343 -4.07 14.40 21.55
N SER A 344 -2.87 14.76 21.07
CA SER A 344 -2.06 15.82 21.67
C SER A 344 -0.93 16.22 20.71
N GLU A 345 -0.49 17.47 20.76
CA GLU A 345 0.76 17.87 20.10
C GLU A 345 1.97 17.70 21.04
N ASN A 346 1.78 17.31 22.30
CA ASN A 346 2.84 17.16 23.30
C ASN A 346 3.53 15.79 23.26
N ILE A 347 4.48 15.59 24.17
CA ILE A 347 5.12 14.29 24.40
C ILE A 347 4.29 13.55 25.44
N GLU A 348 3.80 12.37 25.08
CA GLU A 348 2.99 11.53 25.95
C GLU A 348 3.72 10.22 26.31
N THR A 349 3.24 9.57 27.37
CA THR A 349 3.80 8.28 27.81
C THR A 349 3.14 7.11 27.07
N MET A 350 3.95 6.31 26.39
CA MET A 350 3.51 5.16 25.60
C MET A 350 3.53 3.87 26.43
N ASN A 351 2.60 2.96 26.15
CA ASN A 351 2.47 1.63 26.74
C ASN A 351 3.43 0.63 26.06
N LEU A 352 4.73 0.79 26.31
CA LEU A 352 5.80 0.03 25.65
C LEU A 352 6.08 -1.30 26.34
N ALA A 353 6.36 -2.32 25.52
CA ALA A 353 6.88 -3.61 25.95
C ALA A 353 8.42 -3.68 25.89
N ASN A 354 9.04 -2.92 24.98
CA ASN A 354 10.48 -2.86 24.87
C ASN A 354 11.08 -1.70 25.68
N SER A 355 12.29 -1.92 26.19
CA SER A 355 13.03 -0.94 27.00
C SER A 355 13.86 0.03 26.16
N SER A 356 14.21 -0.32 24.91
CA SER A 356 15.02 0.51 24.03
C SER A 356 14.41 0.63 22.64
N LEU A 357 13.82 1.79 22.34
CA LEU A 357 13.30 2.09 21.01
C LEU A 357 14.42 2.15 19.95
N GLU A 358 15.58 2.73 20.30
CA GLU A 358 16.70 2.88 19.38
C GLU A 358 17.37 1.54 19.08
N GLY A 359 17.60 0.71 20.10
CA GLY A 359 18.20 -0.62 19.94
C GLY A 359 17.34 -1.53 19.06
N ASP A 360 16.02 -1.47 19.26
CA ASP A 360 15.04 -2.26 18.52
C ASP A 360 14.63 -1.63 17.18
N GLY A 361 15.13 -0.42 16.89
CA GLY A 361 14.80 0.33 15.69
C GLY A 361 13.30 0.58 15.50
N GLY A 362 12.55 0.69 16.59
CA GLY A 362 11.10 0.81 16.58
C GLY A 362 10.50 0.60 17.97
N ALA A 363 9.17 0.62 18.05
CA ALA A 363 8.44 0.41 19.27
C ALA A 363 7.76 -0.96 19.28
N VAL A 364 7.76 -1.60 20.44
CA VAL A 364 6.89 -2.74 20.74
C VAL A 364 5.81 -2.23 21.69
N PHE A 365 4.56 -2.20 21.26
CA PHE A 365 3.45 -1.65 22.06
C PHE A 365 2.60 -2.77 22.64
N TYR A 366 2.29 -2.69 23.94
CA TYR A 366 1.20 -3.46 24.53
C TYR A 366 -0.14 -2.82 24.16
N PHE A 367 -1.16 -3.66 23.93
CA PHE A 367 -2.48 -3.19 23.52
C PHE A 367 -3.66 -3.79 24.30
N GLU A 368 -3.41 -4.76 25.18
CA GLU A 368 -4.46 -5.38 26.00
C GLU A 368 -4.55 -4.79 27.41
N ASN A 369 -3.39 -4.64 28.06
CA ASN A 369 -3.26 -4.15 29.42
C ASN A 369 -2.09 -3.16 29.51
N GLN A 370 -2.04 -2.40 30.61
CA GLN A 370 -0.87 -1.59 30.89
C GLN A 370 0.32 -2.50 31.20
N ALA A 371 1.42 -2.31 30.47
CA ALA A 371 2.69 -3.02 30.64
C ALA A 371 2.59 -4.56 30.59
N SER A 372 1.56 -5.13 29.97
CA SER A 372 1.36 -6.59 29.89
C SER A 372 0.38 -6.98 28.77
N GLY A 373 0.33 -8.28 28.46
CA GLY A 373 -0.51 -8.87 27.43
C GLY A 373 0.18 -8.94 26.07
N ARG A 374 -0.60 -9.13 25.00
CA ARG A 374 -0.09 -9.15 23.63
C ARG A 374 0.48 -7.79 23.22
N SER A 375 1.42 -7.87 22.29
CA SER A 375 2.13 -6.71 21.76
C SER A 375 2.27 -6.72 20.24
N THR A 376 2.55 -5.55 19.67
CA THR A 376 2.85 -5.38 18.25
C THR A 376 4.12 -4.56 18.06
N TYR A 377 4.94 -4.93 17.08
CA TYR A 377 6.10 -4.17 16.68
C TYR A 377 5.76 -3.19 15.55
N ILE A 378 6.24 -1.94 15.66
CA ILE A 378 6.16 -0.91 14.62
C ILE A 378 7.54 -0.27 14.47
N ARG A 379 8.09 -0.35 13.26
CA ARG A 379 9.43 0.13 12.92
C ARG A 379 9.50 1.65 12.80
N PHE A 380 10.68 2.20 13.11
CA PHE A 380 11.11 3.51 12.66
C PHE A 380 11.44 3.51 11.16
N THR A 381 10.40 3.60 10.33
CA THR A 381 10.53 3.57 8.87
C THR A 381 11.20 4.81 8.31
N GLY A 382 11.16 5.95 9.02
CA GLY A 382 11.35 7.26 8.41
C GLY A 382 10.20 7.57 7.45
N TYR A 383 10.35 8.58 6.59
CA TYR A 383 9.37 8.89 5.56
C TYR A 383 9.93 9.76 4.43
N GLN A 384 9.22 9.78 3.30
CA GLN A 384 9.53 10.71 2.21
C GLN A 384 8.80 12.03 2.45
N GLN A 385 9.55 13.06 2.86
CA GLN A 385 9.04 14.41 3.11
C GLN A 385 9.01 15.26 1.83
N TYR A 386 10.03 15.09 0.97
CA TYR A 386 10.24 15.89 -0.22
C TYR A 386 10.41 15.03 -1.48
N ALA A 387 10.41 15.67 -2.65
CA ALA A 387 10.49 14.99 -3.93
C ALA A 387 11.76 14.12 -4.08
N ASN A 388 12.85 14.50 -3.40
CA ASN A 388 14.16 13.88 -3.54
C ASN A 388 14.76 13.39 -2.21
N SER A 389 13.98 13.32 -1.13
CA SER A 389 14.51 13.03 0.21
C SER A 389 13.60 12.10 1.01
N PHE A 390 14.18 10.98 1.44
CA PHE A 390 13.59 10.05 2.40
C PHE A 390 14.42 10.13 3.69
N ASP A 391 13.81 10.59 4.77
CA ASP A 391 14.52 11.05 5.96
C ASP A 391 14.08 10.32 7.24
N PHE A 392 14.89 10.49 8.28
CA PHE A 392 14.63 10.06 9.67
C PHE A 392 14.47 8.53 9.85
N ILE A 393 15.09 7.77 8.96
CA ILE A 393 15.12 6.31 9.00
C ILE A 393 15.80 5.87 10.30
N GLY A 394 15.17 4.95 11.04
CA GLY A 394 15.66 4.50 12.34
C GLY A 394 15.46 5.50 13.50
N GLY A 395 14.91 6.69 13.23
CA GLY A 395 14.63 7.72 14.24
C GLY A 395 13.15 8.02 14.46
N MET A 396 12.31 7.74 13.47
CA MET A 396 10.92 8.18 13.46
C MET A 396 9.99 7.09 12.92
N GLY A 397 8.89 6.85 13.63
CA GLY A 397 7.84 5.93 13.26
C GLY A 397 6.50 6.65 13.25
N ASN A 398 5.81 6.56 12.12
CA ASN A 398 4.49 7.14 11.92
C ASN A 398 3.53 6.07 11.39
N LEU A 399 2.25 6.15 11.76
CA LEU A 399 1.17 5.43 11.09
C LEU A 399 0.03 6.40 10.80
N TRP A 400 -0.36 6.50 9.53
CA TRP A 400 -1.51 7.31 9.15
C TRP A 400 -2.79 6.83 9.84
N CYS A 401 -3.62 7.81 10.18
CA CYS A 401 -5.01 7.64 10.55
C CYS A 401 -5.90 8.12 9.40
N ARG A 402 -7.12 7.58 9.30
CA ARG A 402 -8.08 7.95 8.25
C ARG A 402 -8.66 9.35 8.37
N GLU A 403 -8.47 10.03 9.51
CA GLU A 403 -8.95 11.40 9.71
C GLU A 403 -7.98 12.46 9.19
N ALA A 404 -8.51 13.46 8.49
CA ALA A 404 -7.82 14.71 8.25
C ALA A 404 -7.97 15.67 9.43
N LYS A 405 -7.14 16.72 9.46
CA LYS A 405 -7.34 17.88 10.34
C LYS A 405 -8.57 18.66 9.88
N GLY A 406 -9.55 18.80 10.77
CA GLY A 406 -10.72 19.65 10.54
C GLY A 406 -10.42 21.15 10.74
N GLY A 407 -11.45 21.99 10.65
CA GLY A 407 -11.37 23.40 11.10
C GLY A 407 -10.65 24.36 10.14
N GLY A 408 -11.00 24.35 8.84
CA GLY A 408 -10.50 25.34 7.87
C GLY A 408 -9.12 25.06 7.30
N ASP A 409 -8.51 23.92 7.64
CA ASP A 409 -7.20 23.48 7.13
C ASP A 409 -7.22 23.07 5.64
N ASN A 410 -8.41 22.95 5.04
CA ASN A 410 -8.63 22.55 3.64
C ASN A 410 -7.95 21.22 3.28
N GLY A 411 -7.94 20.25 4.21
CA GLY A 411 -7.38 18.91 3.98
C GLY A 411 -5.86 18.91 3.73
N ARG A 412 -5.13 19.88 4.29
CA ARG A 412 -3.66 19.95 4.15
C ARG A 412 -2.93 19.08 5.14
N HIS A 413 -3.55 18.76 6.28
CA HIS A 413 -2.95 17.92 7.29
C HIS A 413 -3.81 16.70 7.63
N GLY A 414 -3.15 15.59 7.96
CA GLY A 414 -3.74 14.33 8.40
C GLY A 414 -3.34 13.97 9.83
N TYR A 415 -4.15 13.14 10.48
CA TYR A 415 -3.79 12.54 11.76
C TYR A 415 -2.84 11.36 11.56
N ALA A 416 -1.80 11.27 12.38
CA ALA A 416 -0.96 10.08 12.47
C ALA A 416 -0.56 9.77 13.91
N LEU A 417 -0.45 8.49 14.25
CA LEU A 417 0.33 8.04 15.40
C LEU A 417 1.80 8.31 15.11
N SER A 418 2.51 8.93 16.05
CA SER A 418 3.91 9.31 15.92
C SER A 418 4.69 8.95 17.17
N PHE A 419 5.85 8.32 17.01
CA PHE A 419 6.81 8.05 18.08
C PHE A 419 8.22 8.28 17.55
N ILE A 420 8.92 9.23 18.16
CA ILE A 420 10.13 9.83 17.59
C ILE A 420 11.24 9.83 18.63
N LEU A 421 12.44 9.41 18.24
CA LEU A 421 13.61 9.49 19.09
C LEU A 421 14.08 10.95 19.25
N PRO A 422 14.45 11.36 20.48
CA PRO A 422 15.18 12.59 20.67
C PRO A 422 16.46 12.60 19.82
N ASN A 423 16.83 13.75 19.26
CA ASN A 423 18.11 13.98 18.54
C ASN A 423 18.28 13.23 17.19
N LYS A 424 17.27 12.51 16.71
CA LYS A 424 17.28 11.90 15.36
C LYS A 424 16.48 12.68 14.32
N VAL A 425 15.78 13.73 14.77
CA VAL A 425 14.95 14.62 13.96
C VAL A 425 15.21 16.08 14.34
N SER A 426 14.62 17.02 13.59
CA SER A 426 14.68 18.44 13.93
C SER A 426 14.12 18.73 15.33
N TYR A 427 14.60 19.81 15.97
CA TYR A 427 14.23 20.18 17.35
C TYR A 427 12.71 20.24 17.57
N ALA A 428 11.94 20.74 16.59
CA ALA A 428 10.48 20.89 16.69
C ALA A 428 9.73 19.55 16.83
N MET A 429 10.29 18.46 16.30
CA MET A 429 9.69 17.11 16.32
C MET A 429 10.35 16.17 17.32
N SER A 430 11.42 16.63 17.96
CA SER A 430 12.26 15.81 18.84
C SER A 430 11.46 15.23 20.00
N GLY A 431 11.48 13.90 20.13
CA GLY A 431 10.85 13.19 21.25
C GLY A 431 9.33 13.08 21.22
N LYS A 432 8.65 13.56 20.16
CA LYS A 432 7.18 13.48 20.07
C LYS A 432 6.71 12.03 20.15
N ARG A 433 5.68 11.82 20.96
CA ARG A 433 5.00 10.53 21.20
C ARG A 433 3.53 10.85 21.35
N ASN A 434 2.79 10.84 20.25
CA ASN A 434 1.42 11.33 20.23
C ASN A 434 0.64 10.86 19.01
N ILE A 435 -0.65 11.18 19.00
CA ILE A 435 -1.52 11.20 17.84
C ILE A 435 -1.88 12.65 17.60
N SER A 436 -1.58 13.18 16.42
CA SER A 436 -1.84 14.59 16.08
C SER A 436 -2.15 14.78 14.61
N GLY A 437 -2.98 15.79 14.30
CA GLY A 437 -3.35 16.21 12.96
C GLY A 437 -2.35 17.19 12.34
N ALA A 438 -1.05 17.04 12.61
CA ALA A 438 -0.02 18.02 12.25
C ALA A 438 0.78 17.64 10.99
N TRP A 439 0.47 16.51 10.37
CA TRP A 439 1.27 15.94 9.29
C TRP A 439 0.75 16.36 7.94
N ALA A 440 1.62 16.93 7.11
CA ALA A 440 1.27 17.37 5.77
C ALA A 440 0.76 16.17 4.95
N THR A 441 -0.38 16.29 4.28
CA THR A 441 -0.95 15.17 3.50
C THR A 441 -0.05 14.76 2.35
N ARG A 442 0.87 15.65 1.91
CA ARG A 442 1.91 15.34 0.92
C ARG A 442 2.95 14.32 1.42
N ASP A 443 3.12 14.18 2.72
CA ASP A 443 4.10 13.27 3.30
C ASP A 443 3.66 11.83 3.05
N ALA A 444 4.62 10.94 2.76
CA ALA A 444 4.33 9.53 2.55
C ALA A 444 4.67 8.73 3.81
N HIS A 445 3.66 8.31 4.58
CA HIS A 445 3.82 7.46 5.78
C HIS A 445 3.17 6.08 5.57
N PRO A 446 3.60 5.05 6.31
CA PRO A 446 2.91 3.77 6.30
C PRO A 446 1.56 3.86 7.02
N LEU A 447 0.74 2.83 6.84
CA LEU A 447 -0.56 2.69 7.49
C LEU A 447 -0.88 1.23 7.77
N ARG A 448 -1.82 1.01 8.68
CA ARG A 448 -2.42 -0.30 8.94
C ARG A 448 -3.90 -0.29 8.61
N CYS A 449 -4.39 -1.46 8.21
CA CYS A 449 -5.79 -1.66 7.92
C CYS A 449 -6.50 -2.32 9.11
N ILE A 450 -7.68 -1.83 9.43
CA ILE A 450 -8.62 -2.37 10.42
C ILE A 450 -9.85 -2.92 9.69
N GLN A 451 -10.51 -3.93 10.23
CA GLN A 451 -11.73 -4.46 9.60
C GLN A 451 -12.79 -3.36 9.45
N ASP A 452 -13.58 -3.46 8.39
CA ASP A 452 -14.60 -2.47 8.08
C ASP A 452 -15.94 -2.69 8.80
N ARG A 453 -16.16 -3.88 9.38
CA ARG A 453 -17.44 -4.33 9.96
C ARG A 453 -17.30 -5.45 10.99
#